data_AF-A0A970GRQ5-F1
#
_entry.id   AF-A0A970GRQ5-F1
#
_cell.length_a   1.000
_cell.length_b   1.000
_cell.length_c   1.000
_cell.angle_alpha   90.00
_cell.angle_beta   90.00
_cell.angle_gamma   90.00
#
_symmetry.space_group_name_H-M   'P 1'
#
loop_
_entity.id
_entity.type
_entity.pdbx_description
1 polymer ?
#
loop_
_entity_poly.entity_id
_entity_poly.type
_entity_poly.pdbx_seq_one_letter_code
_entity_poly.pdbx_strand_id
1 'polypeptide(L)' 'MIYLNIDLADPLAGEAVENAESLGFFLAGWQPLQPAPYTLTLQYANTTKVDFAEVVAEGDQAIWLKEIVAHERERSEKI' A
#
# COMPACT_ATOMS: atom_id res chain seq x y z
N MET A 1 4.80 -11.64 1.61
CA MET A 1 4.60 -10.19 1.60
C MET A 1 5.94 -9.52 1.47
N ILE A 2 6.11 -8.65 0.47
CA ILE A 2 7.27 -7.76 0.34
C ILE A 2 6.76 -6.34 0.59
N TYR A 3 7.43 -5.60 1.44
CA TYR A 3 7.12 -4.19 1.70
C TYR A 3 8.20 -3.31 1.06
N LEU A 4 7.76 -2.28 0.36
CA LEU A 4 8.62 -1.24 -0.20
C LEU A 4 8.25 0.07 0.48
N ASN A 5 9.23 0.73 1.09
CA ASN A 5 9.05 2.05 1.70
C ASN A 5 9.67 3.09 0.78
N ILE A 6 8.87 4.07 0.37
CA ILE A 6 9.30 5.18 -0.48
C ILE A 6 9.41 6.41 0.40
N ASP A 7 10.59 7.02 0.43
CA ASP A 7 10.80 8.30 1.09
C ASP A 7 10.09 9.40 0.29
N LEU A 8 9.09 10.04 0.89
CA LEU A 8 8.33 11.11 0.24
C LEU A 8 9.12 12.42 0.12
N ALA A 9 10.28 12.53 0.79
CA ALA A 9 11.19 13.65 0.61
C ALA A 9 12.04 13.51 -0.67
N ASP A 10 12.09 12.33 -1.30
CA ASP A 10 12.79 12.12 -2.57
C ASP A 10 12.03 12.80 -3.73
N PRO A 11 12.67 13.69 -4.52
CA PRO A 11 12.06 14.27 -5.71
C PRO A 11 11.54 13.26 -6.74
N LEU A 12 12.07 12.03 -6.74
CA LEU A 12 11.69 10.93 -7.62
C LEU A 12 10.64 10.00 -7.00
N ALA A 13 10.10 10.32 -5.81
CA ALA A 13 9.13 9.46 -5.13
C ALA A 13 7.92 9.09 -6.00
N GLY A 14 7.42 10.03 -6.81
CA GLY A 14 6.31 9.79 -7.74
C GLY A 14 6.65 8.71 -8.78
N GLU A 15 7.81 8.83 -9.43
CA GLU A 15 8.27 7.84 -10.42
C GLU A 15 8.55 6.48 -9.76
N ALA A 16 9.10 6.48 -8.54
CA ALA A 16 9.32 5.25 -7.77
C ALA A 16 8.00 4.53 -7.45
N VAL A 17 6.93 5.27 -7.13
CA VAL A 17 5.57 4.70 -6.93
C VAL A 17 5.05 4.11 -8.22
N GLU A 18 5.06 4.86 -9.32
CA GLU A 18 4.57 4.40 -10.62
C GLU A 18 5.29 3.12 -11.09
N ASN A 19 6.62 3.08 -10.95
CA ASN A 19 7.41 1.90 -11.28
C ASN A 19 7.06 0.72 -10.37
N ALA A 20 6.89 0.93 -9.06
CA ALA A 20 6.51 -0.13 -8.14
C ALA A 20 5.10 -0.68 -8.45
N GLU A 21 4.14 0.18 -8.77
CA GLU A 21 2.80 -0.24 -9.19
C GLU A 21 2.82 -1.07 -10.46
N SER A 22 3.67 -0.74 -11.44
CA SER A 22 3.86 -1.55 -12.66
C SER A 22 4.39 -2.96 -12.39
N LEU A 23 5.03 -3.16 -11.24
CA LEU A 23 5.51 -4.47 -10.76
C LEU A 23 4.48 -5.20 -9.89
N GLY A 24 3.28 -4.64 -9.74
CA GLY A 24 2.17 -5.21 -8.97
C GLY A 24 2.18 -4.84 -7.48
N PHE A 25 2.98 -3.86 -7.06
CA PHE A 25 2.86 -3.30 -5.71
C PHE A 25 1.60 -2.44 -5.62
N PHE A 26 1.02 -2.37 -4.42
CA PHE A 26 -0.11 -1.49 -4.13
C PHE A 26 0.04 -0.91 -2.73
N LEU A 27 -0.71 0.16 -2.43
CA LEU A 27 -0.66 0.81 -1.12
C LEU A 27 -0.89 -0.19 0.02
N ALA A 28 0.00 -0.22 1.02
CA ALA A 28 -0.11 -1.13 2.18
C ALA A 28 -0.83 -0.49 3.38
N GLY A 29 -1.23 0.77 3.26
CA GLY A 29 -1.77 1.59 4.33
C GLY A 29 -0.70 2.36 5.09
N TRP A 30 -1.09 2.98 6.22
CA TRP A 30 -0.17 3.73 7.08
C TRP A 30 0.39 2.81 8.16
N GLN A 31 1.70 2.59 8.17
CA GLN A 31 2.36 1.81 9.23
C GLN A 31 2.91 2.76 10.30
N PRO A 32 2.24 2.89 11.47
CA PRO A 32 2.63 3.85 12.51
C PRO A 32 3.96 3.52 13.21
N LEU A 33 4.57 2.36 12.93
CA LEU A 33 5.83 1.91 13.51
C LEU A 33 6.99 1.92 12.51
N GLN A 34 6.86 2.63 11.40
CA GLN A 34 7.95 2.79 10.43
C GLN A 34 9.09 3.63 11.03
N PRO A 35 10.36 3.23 10.81
CA PRO A 35 11.52 3.88 11.42
C PRO A 35 11.80 5.29 10.86
N ALA A 36 11.22 5.66 9.72
CA ALA A 36 11.44 6.93 9.06
C ALA A 36 10.12 7.73 8.96
N PRO A 37 10.06 8.96 9.49
CA PRO A 37 8.93 9.85 9.25
C PRO A 37 8.85 10.16 7.75
N TYR A 38 7.64 10.33 7.21
CA TYR A 38 7.39 10.66 5.79
C TYR A 38 7.66 9.54 4.77
N THR A 39 7.44 8.27 5.14
CA THR A 39 7.52 7.14 4.19
C THR A 39 6.13 6.66 3.76
N LEU A 40 5.99 6.38 2.46
CA LEU A 40 4.83 5.67 1.90
C LEU A 40 5.17 4.18 1.79
N THR A 41 4.36 3.33 2.40
CA THR A 41 4.55 1.87 2.31
C THR A 41 3.67 1.28 1.21
N LEU A 42 4.30 0.63 0.25
CA LEU A 42 3.67 -0.24 -0.73
C LEU A 42 3.92 -1.70 -0.35
N GLN A 43 3.02 -2.59 -0.76
CA GLN A 43 3.16 -4.03 -0.56
C GLN A 43 2.95 -4.80 -1.85
N TYR A 44 3.72 -5.87 -1.99
CA TYR A 44 3.53 -6.89 -3.02
C TYR A 44 3.15 -8.20 -2.35
N ALA A 45 2.00 -8.76 -2.76
CA ALA A 45 1.44 -9.94 -2.14
C ALA A 45 2.14 -11.26 -2.56
N ASN A 46 3.08 -11.21 -3.52
CA ASN A 46 3.86 -12.37 -3.97
C ASN A 46 2.98 -13.59 -4.22
N THR A 47 2.06 -13.46 -5.19
CA THR A 47 1.04 -14.45 -5.59
C THR A 47 0.03 -14.85 -4.51
N THR A 48 0.13 -14.31 -3.29
CA THR A 48 -0.86 -14.52 -2.24
C THR A 48 -2.10 -13.68 -2.52
N LYS A 49 -3.28 -14.31 -2.54
CA LYS A 49 -4.54 -13.57 -2.60
C LYS A 49 -4.88 -13.04 -1.21
N VAL A 50 -5.14 -11.73 -1.11
CA VAL A 50 -5.70 -11.14 0.11
C VAL A 50 -7.23 -11.07 -0.06
N ASP A 51 -7.99 -11.58 0.89
CA ASP A 51 -9.44 -11.35 0.90
C ASP A 51 -9.75 -10.18 1.81
N PHE A 52 -10.04 -9.02 1.23
CA PHE A 52 -10.37 -7.82 2.00
C PHE A 52 -11.71 -7.93 2.71
N ALA A 53 -12.61 -8.84 2.32
CA ALA A 53 -13.85 -9.06 3.06
C ALA A 53 -13.56 -9.65 4.47
N GLU A 54 -12.55 -10.50 4.57
CA GLU A 54 -12.12 -11.16 5.81
C GLU A 54 -11.20 -10.30 6.70
N VAL A 55 -10.72 -9.15 6.20
CA VAL A 55 -9.91 -8.22 7.00
C VAL A 55 -10.80 -7.50 8.01
N VAL A 56 -10.58 -7.74 9.30
CA VAL A 56 -11.28 -7.03 10.38
C VAL A 56 -10.59 -5.69 10.66
N ALA A 57 -11.37 -4.62 10.66
CA ALA A 57 -10.93 -3.28 11.04
C ALA A 57 -11.91 -2.69 12.05
N GLU A 58 -11.41 -2.14 13.14
CA GLU A 58 -12.22 -1.54 14.21
C GLU A 58 -11.93 -0.05 14.33
N GLY A 59 -13.00 0.76 14.31
CA GLY A 59 -12.93 2.21 14.36
C GLY A 59 -12.89 2.88 12.98
N ASP A 60 -13.45 4.09 12.90
CA ASP A 60 -13.73 4.80 11.65
C ASP A 60 -12.50 4.96 10.77
N GLN A 61 -11.35 5.31 11.36
CA GLN A 61 -10.11 5.52 10.60
C GLN A 61 -9.54 4.22 10.03
N ALA A 62 -9.64 3.11 10.76
CA ALA A 62 -9.14 1.81 10.30
C ALA A 62 -10.05 1.24 9.20
N ILE A 63 -11.36 1.43 9.31
CA ILE A 63 -12.35 1.07 8.29
C ILE A 63 -12.09 1.87 7.01
N TRP A 64 -11.96 3.19 7.12
CA TRP A 64 -11.61 4.06 6.00
C TRP A 64 -10.31 3.62 5.31
N LEU A 65 -9.25 3.35 6.08
CA LEU A 65 -7.97 2.93 5.52
C LEU A 65 -8.07 1.58 4.79
N LYS A 66 -8.83 0.62 5.35
CA LYS A 66 -9.10 -0.67 4.72
C LYS A 66 -9.77 -0.48 3.34
N GLU A 67 -10.75 0.41 3.24
CA GLU A 67 -11.44 0.70 1.97
C GLU A 67 -10.49 1.30 0.93
N ILE A 68 -9.64 2.24 1.33
CA ILE A 68 -8.63 2.83 0.44
C ILE A 68 -7.66 1.75 -0.07
N VAL A 69 -7.12 0.92 0.82
CA VAL A 69 -6.17 -0.14 0.42
C VAL A 69 -6.81 -1.17 -0.51
N ALA A 70 -8.07 -1.55 -0.27
CA ALA A 70 -8.81 -2.45 -1.14
C ALA A 70 -8.99 -1.84 -2.54
N HIS A 71 -9.36 -0.56 -2.61
CA HIS A 71 -9.52 0.16 -3.88
C HIS A 71 -8.21 0.25 -4.67
N GLU A 72 -7.10 0.60 -4.01
CA GLU A 72 -5.79 0.73 -4.66
C GLU A 72 -5.29 -0.61 -5.23
N ARG A 73 -5.57 -1.72 -4.54
CA ARG A 73 -5.26 -3.04 -5.08
C ARG A 73 -6.07 -3.32 -6.35
N GLU A 74 -7.38 -3.11 -6.32
CA GLU A 74 -8.24 -3.33 -7.51
C GLU A 74 -7.81 -2.46 -8.69
N ARG A 75 -7.33 -1.24 -8.42
CA ARG A 75 -6.74 -0.36 -9.45
C ARG A 75 -5.46 -0.98 -10.01
N SER A 76 -4.53 -1.45 -9.15
CA SER A 76 -3.27 -2.05 -9.59
C SER A 76 -3.45 -3.33 -10.41
N GLU A 77 -4.51 -4.12 -10.16
CA GLU A 77 -4.79 -5.35 -10.91
C GLU A 77 -5.37 -5.07 -12.32
N LYS A 78 -5.73 -3.82 -12.64
CA LYS A 78 -6.28 -3.40 -13.95
C LYS A 78 -5.23 -2.76 -14.87
N ILE A 79 -4.02 -2.52 -14.37
CA ILE A 79 -2.87 -1.96 -15.11
C ILE A 79 -2.09 -3.12 -15.74
#